data_AF-C6TBN3-F1
#
_entry.id   AF-C6TBN3-F1
#
_cell.length_a   1.000
_cell.length_b   1.000
_cell.length_c   1.000
_cell.angle_alpha   90.00
_cell.angle_beta   90.00
_cell.angle_gamma   90.00
#
_symmetry.space_group_name_H-M   'P 1'
#
loop_
_entity.id
_entity.type
_entity.pdbx_description
1 polymer ?
#
loop_
_entity_poly.entity_id
_entity_poly.type
_entity_poly.pdbx_seq_one_letter_code
_entity_poly.pdbx_strand_id
1 'polypeptide(L)'
;MMEHAQMEETILFPLFDKADRGLAKVAKEEHARDLPLMNGIKEVIKSVGVLDSGSPDYHEALCSLSTRLKSLQGQCKQHFAEEEMELLPLMKALELSKEQEVSALEQCFEVMQGTHNRLLKFFLEGLPPHDAMKYLDLISKCRDKEKMESILQKIVK
;
A
#
# COMPACT_ATOMS: atom_id res chain seq x y z
N MET A 1 -2.57 -2.24 -1.52
CA MET A 1 -1.84 -2.99 -2.56
C MET A 1 -1.53 -2.20 -3.83
N MET A 2 -2.47 -1.66 -4.62
CA MET A 2 -2.06 -0.98 -5.87
C MET A 2 -1.12 0.23 -5.66
N GLU A 3 -1.48 1.18 -4.78
CA GLU A 3 -0.59 2.31 -4.45
C GLU A 3 0.67 1.87 -3.71
N HIS A 4 0.60 0.78 -2.94
CA HIS A 4 1.74 0.17 -2.26
C HIS A 4 2.77 -0.35 -3.28
N ALA A 5 2.35 -1.24 -4.17
CA ALA A 5 3.20 -1.78 -5.23
C ALA A 5 3.80 -0.67 -6.10
N GLN A 6 3.00 0.34 -6.45
CA GLN A 6 3.48 1.50 -7.21
C GLN A 6 4.53 2.30 -6.43
N MET A 7 4.31 2.54 -5.13
CA MET A 7 5.26 3.23 -4.26
C MET A 7 6.59 2.50 -4.20
N GLU A 8 6.56 1.18 -4.03
CA GLU A 8 7.78 0.39 -3.96
C GLU A 8 8.53 0.38 -5.29
N GLU A 9 7.83 0.12 -6.39
CA GLU A 9 8.44 0.11 -7.72
C GLU A 9 9.01 1.47 -8.14
N THR A 10 8.42 2.57 -7.66
CA THR A 10 8.84 3.92 -8.00
C THR A 10 9.94 4.44 -7.09
N ILE A 11 9.90 4.09 -5.79
CA ILE A 11 10.76 4.69 -4.76
C ILE A 11 11.73 3.68 -4.17
N LEU A 12 11.25 2.56 -3.61
CA LEU A 12 12.09 1.64 -2.84
C LEU A 12 12.93 0.71 -3.74
N PHE A 13 12.33 0.08 -4.74
CA PHE A 13 13.01 -0.86 -5.63
C PHE A 13 14.15 -0.22 -6.41
N PRO A 14 14.06 1.03 -6.91
CA PRO A 14 15.21 1.71 -7.50
C PRO A 14 16.35 1.96 -6.51
N LEU A 15 16.10 2.07 -5.20
CA LEU A 15 17.16 2.16 -4.20
C LEU A 15 17.88 0.81 -4.05
N PHE A 16 17.14 -0.29 -4.00
CA PHE A 16 17.72 -1.64 -3.98
C PHE A 16 18.51 -1.94 -5.26
N ASP A 17 17.94 -1.67 -6.44
CA ASP A 17 18.55 -1.97 -7.73
C ASP A 17 19.84 -1.14 -8.00
N LYS A 18 20.01 0.00 -7.31
CA LYS A 18 21.27 0.77 -7.32
C LYS A 18 22.37 0.09 -6.51
N ALA A 19 22.00 -0.60 -5.42
CA ALA A 19 22.96 -1.32 -4.58
C ALA A 19 23.34 -2.66 -5.23
N ASP A 20 22.36 -3.44 -5.68
CA ASP A 20 22.57 -4.65 -6.47
C ASP A 20 21.39 -4.89 -7.42
N ARG A 21 21.70 -5.14 -8.70
CA ARG A 21 20.68 -5.21 -9.75
C ARG A 21 19.84 -6.46 -9.59
N GLY A 22 18.52 -6.26 -9.47
CA GLY A 22 17.57 -7.37 -9.48
C GLY A 22 17.18 -7.85 -8.09
N LEU A 23 17.62 -7.20 -7.02
CA LEU A 23 17.18 -7.49 -5.65
C LEU A 23 15.66 -7.45 -5.51
N ALA A 24 15.00 -6.50 -6.19
CA ALA A 24 13.55 -6.37 -6.16
C ALA A 24 12.82 -7.12 -7.28
N LYS A 25 13.51 -7.95 -8.07
CA LYS A 25 12.92 -8.60 -9.26
C LYS A 25 11.75 -9.51 -8.90
N VAL A 26 11.88 -10.32 -7.85
CA VAL A 26 10.85 -11.28 -7.44
C VAL A 26 9.58 -10.54 -6.99
N ALA A 27 9.73 -9.49 -6.18
CA ALA A 27 8.60 -8.66 -5.74
C ALA A 27 7.89 -7.97 -6.93
N LYS A 28 8.65 -7.44 -7.91
CA LYS A 28 8.06 -6.90 -9.15
C LYS A 28 7.27 -7.94 -9.95
N GLU A 29 7.78 -9.16 -10.05
CA GLU A 29 7.08 -10.25 -10.73
C GLU A 29 5.82 -10.68 -9.97
N GLU A 30 5.83 -10.63 -8.64
CA GLU A 30 4.64 -10.85 -7.81
C GLU A 30 3.59 -9.76 -8.04
N HIS A 31 3.96 -8.49 -8.02
CA HIS A 31 3.05 -7.39 -8.35
C HIS A 31 2.39 -7.57 -9.71
N ALA A 32 3.16 -7.96 -10.72
CA ALA A 32 2.63 -8.22 -12.06
C ALA A 32 1.61 -9.37 -12.09
N ARG A 33 1.80 -10.42 -11.28
CA ARG A 33 0.86 -11.54 -11.15
C ARG A 33 -0.42 -11.14 -10.41
N ASP A 34 -0.33 -10.25 -9.44
CA ASP A 34 -1.46 -9.86 -8.58
C ASP A 34 -2.28 -8.69 -9.14
N LEU A 35 -1.70 -7.90 -10.05
CA LEU A 35 -2.35 -6.77 -10.69
C LEU A 35 -3.69 -7.13 -11.38
N PRO A 36 -3.82 -8.25 -12.12
CA PRO A 36 -5.10 -8.69 -12.67
C PRO A 36 -6.18 -8.95 -11.60
N LEU A 37 -5.82 -9.50 -10.44
CA LEU A 37 -6.78 -9.72 -9.36
C LEU A 37 -7.30 -8.39 -8.80
N MET A 38 -6.41 -7.44 -8.53
CA MET A 38 -6.77 -6.12 -8.02
C MET A 38 -7.66 -5.35 -9.00
N ASN A 39 -7.32 -5.39 -10.29
CA ASN A 39 -8.15 -4.80 -11.34
C ASN A 39 -9.53 -5.48 -11.40
N GLY A 40 -9.58 -6.81 -11.31
CA GLY A 40 -10.84 -7.55 -11.26
C GLY A 40 -11.73 -7.13 -10.08
N ILE A 41 -11.16 -6.95 -8.90
CA ILE A 41 -11.89 -6.45 -7.72
C ILE A 41 -12.45 -5.05 -7.97
N LYS A 42 -11.63 -4.15 -8.52
CA LYS A 42 -12.05 -2.77 -8.85
C LYS A 42 -13.24 -2.75 -9.81
N GLU A 43 -13.20 -3.58 -10.85
CA GLU A 43 -14.31 -3.66 -11.81
C GLU A 43 -15.57 -4.25 -11.19
N VAL A 44 -15.47 -5.30 -10.35
CA VAL A 44 -16.64 -5.84 -9.64
C VAL A 44 -17.26 -4.79 -8.70
N ILE A 45 -16.45 -4.00 -7.98
CA ILE A 45 -16.97 -2.91 -7.13
C ILE A 45 -17.76 -1.90 -7.96
N LYS A 46 -17.27 -1.52 -9.14
CA LYS A 46 -18.00 -0.61 -10.04
C LYS A 46 -19.32 -1.23 -10.50
N SER A 47 -19.33 -2.52 -10.85
CA SER A 47 -20.55 -3.24 -11.24
C SER A 47 -21.58 -3.27 -10.11
N VAL A 48 -21.16 -3.62 -8.89
CA VAL A 48 -22.04 -3.60 -7.70
C VAL A 48 -22.69 -2.23 -7.50
N GLY A 49 -21.95 -1.14 -7.77
CA GLY A 49 -22.47 0.22 -7.63
C GLY A 49 -23.56 0.63 -8.63
N VAL A 50 -23.78 -0.14 -9.70
CA VAL A 50 -24.78 0.17 -10.75
C VAL A 50 -25.87 -0.90 -10.90
N LEU A 51 -25.66 -2.11 -10.37
CA LEU A 51 -26.63 -3.20 -10.43
C LEU A 51 -27.81 -2.96 -9.48
N ASP A 52 -28.98 -3.45 -9.87
CA ASP A 52 -30.17 -3.42 -9.01
C ASP A 52 -30.00 -4.39 -7.84
N SER A 53 -30.18 -3.90 -6.61
CA SER A 53 -29.89 -4.66 -5.39
C SER A 53 -30.79 -5.88 -5.18
N GLY A 54 -31.95 -5.92 -5.86
CA GLY A 54 -32.84 -7.08 -5.88
C GLY A 54 -32.52 -8.12 -6.96
N SER A 55 -31.58 -7.84 -7.85
CA SER A 55 -31.27 -8.71 -8.98
C SER A 55 -30.37 -9.90 -8.57
N PRO A 56 -30.50 -11.07 -9.22
CA PRO A 56 -29.56 -12.18 -9.07
C PRO A 56 -28.11 -11.78 -9.37
N ASP A 57 -27.91 -10.93 -10.37
CA ASP A 57 -26.59 -10.43 -10.80
C ASP A 57 -25.89 -9.63 -9.68
N TYR A 58 -26.64 -8.85 -8.89
CA TYR A 58 -26.09 -8.14 -7.73
C TYR A 58 -25.58 -9.11 -6.66
N HIS A 59 -26.36 -10.15 -6.36
CA HIS A 59 -25.93 -11.19 -5.42
C HIS A 59 -24.70 -11.94 -5.91
N GLU A 60 -24.65 -12.32 -7.19
CA GLU A 60 -23.50 -12.96 -7.79
C GLU A 60 -22.25 -12.05 -7.74
N ALA A 61 -22.41 -10.77 -8.06
CA ALA A 61 -21.33 -9.79 -7.99
C ALA A 61 -20.77 -9.64 -6.56
N LEU A 62 -21.63 -9.62 -5.54
CA LEU A 62 -21.20 -9.61 -4.13
C LEU A 62 -20.46 -10.89 -3.73
N CYS A 63 -20.93 -12.07 -4.16
CA CYS A 63 -20.25 -13.35 -3.92
C CYS A 63 -18.87 -13.39 -4.60
N SER A 64 -18.78 -12.90 -5.83
CA SER A 64 -17.54 -12.76 -6.59
C SER A 64 -16.57 -11.81 -5.90
N LEU A 65 -17.06 -10.65 -5.44
CA LEU A 65 -16.28 -9.67 -4.69
C LEU A 65 -15.72 -10.27 -3.41
N SER A 66 -16.56 -10.95 -2.61
CA SER A 66 -16.16 -11.59 -1.37
C SER A 66 -15.04 -12.62 -1.58
N THR A 67 -15.21 -13.49 -2.59
CA THR A 67 -14.20 -14.51 -2.93
C THR A 67 -12.88 -13.87 -3.33
N ARG A 68 -12.92 -12.86 -4.22
CA ARG A 68 -11.70 -12.18 -4.68
C ARG A 68 -10.99 -11.41 -3.56
N LEU A 69 -11.74 -10.76 -2.66
CA LEU A 69 -11.17 -10.07 -1.50
C LEU A 69 -10.48 -11.04 -0.55
N LYS A 70 -11.04 -12.24 -0.33
CA LYS A 70 -10.38 -13.29 0.48
C LYS A 70 -9.09 -13.78 -0.17
N SER A 71 -9.10 -14.01 -1.50
CA SER A 71 -7.89 -14.36 -2.24
C SER A 71 -6.83 -13.27 -2.12
N LEU A 72 -7.21 -12.01 -2.35
CA LEU A 72 -6.30 -10.86 -2.22
C LEU A 72 -5.72 -10.78 -0.81
N GLN A 73 -6.55 -10.94 0.23
CA GLN A 73 -6.06 -10.93 1.62
C GLN A 73 -5.00 -12.01 1.87
N GLY A 74 -5.19 -13.22 1.34
CA GLY A 74 -4.20 -14.30 1.43
C GLY A 74 -2.89 -13.94 0.75
N GLN A 75 -2.95 -13.41 -0.48
CA GLN A 75 -1.78 -12.99 -1.24
C GLN A 75 -1.03 -11.83 -0.56
N CYS A 76 -1.75 -10.81 -0.06
CA CYS A 76 -1.13 -9.69 0.66
C CYS A 76 -0.35 -10.17 1.89
N LYS A 77 -0.90 -11.14 2.64
CA LYS A 77 -0.21 -11.70 3.81
C LYS A 77 1.09 -12.38 3.43
N GLN A 78 1.09 -13.14 2.34
CA GLN A 78 2.29 -13.81 1.86
C GLN A 78 3.32 -12.79 1.36
N HIS A 79 2.89 -11.85 0.51
CA HIS A 79 3.71 -10.77 -0.02
C HIS A 79 4.43 -9.99 1.09
N PHE A 80 3.69 -9.47 2.07
CA PHE A 80 4.30 -8.72 3.18
C PHE A 80 5.24 -9.57 4.04
N ALA A 81 4.94 -10.86 4.24
CA ALA A 81 5.83 -11.75 4.98
C ALA A 81 7.14 -12.01 4.23
N GLU A 82 7.10 -12.13 2.91
CA GLU A 82 8.29 -12.25 2.06
C GLU A 82 9.12 -10.96 2.10
N GLU A 83 8.47 -9.80 2.02
CA GLU A 83 9.16 -8.51 2.13
C GLU A 83 9.82 -8.30 3.49
N GLU A 84 9.13 -8.63 4.59
CA GLU A 84 9.68 -8.54 5.94
C GLU A 84 10.92 -9.42 6.13
N MET A 85 10.94 -10.60 5.50
CA MET A 85 12.02 -11.56 5.63
C MET A 85 13.20 -11.26 4.69
N GLU A 86 12.92 -10.87 3.46
CA GLU A 86 13.93 -10.82 2.39
C GLU A 86 14.31 -9.40 1.98
N LEU A 87 13.35 -8.46 1.95
CA LEU A 87 13.55 -7.15 1.34
C LEU A 87 13.80 -6.04 2.37
N LEU A 88 12.97 -5.93 3.40
CA LEU A 88 13.10 -4.91 4.44
C LEU A 88 14.45 -4.96 5.20
N PRO A 89 15.07 -6.13 5.46
CA PRO A 89 16.41 -6.16 6.04
C PRO A 89 17.46 -5.44 5.18
N LEU A 90 17.30 -5.43 3.86
CA LEU A 90 18.21 -4.76 2.93
C LEU A 90 18.16 -3.24 3.07
N MET A 91 17.04 -2.65 3.52
CA MET A 91 16.95 -1.21 3.77
C MET A 91 18.04 -0.72 4.73
N LYS A 92 18.40 -1.53 5.73
CA LYS A 92 19.47 -1.20 6.68
C LYS A 92 20.86 -1.29 6.03
N ALA A 93 21.02 -2.18 5.05
CA ALA A 93 22.27 -2.38 4.33
C ALA A 93 22.51 -1.31 3.24
N LEU A 94 21.49 -0.55 2.86
CA LEU A 94 21.62 0.56 1.89
C LEU A 94 22.41 1.77 2.43
N GLU A 95 22.70 1.82 3.74
CA GLU A 95 23.47 2.88 4.40
C GLU A 95 23.04 4.30 3.99
N LEU A 96 21.73 4.52 3.83
CA LEU A 96 21.18 5.82 3.45
C LEU A 96 21.49 6.87 4.51
N SER A 97 21.81 8.08 4.07
CA SER A 97 21.86 9.23 5.00
C SER A 97 20.47 9.51 5.55
N LYS A 98 20.39 10.13 6.73
CA LYS A 98 19.11 10.52 7.33
C LYS A 98 18.27 11.39 6.39
N GLU A 99 18.93 12.27 5.64
CA GLU A 99 18.28 13.14 4.65
C GLU A 99 17.71 12.33 3.48
N GLN A 100 18.40 11.27 3.04
CA GLN A 100 17.92 10.37 2.00
C GLN A 100 16.74 9.52 2.48
N GLU A 101 16.80 8.99 3.70
CA GLU A 101 15.69 8.24 4.31
C GLU A 101 14.42 9.11 4.41
N VAL A 102 14.56 10.32 4.95
CA VAL A 102 13.43 11.25 5.08
C VAL A 102 12.89 11.66 3.70
N SER A 103 13.77 11.92 2.72
CA SER A 103 13.34 12.25 1.37
C SER A 103 12.61 11.08 0.68
N ALA A 104 13.07 9.84 0.87
CA ALA A 104 12.40 8.67 0.33
C ALA A 104 11.02 8.48 0.98
N LEU A 105 10.93 8.61 2.30
CA LEU A 105 9.66 8.54 3.04
C LEU A 105 8.64 9.58 2.55
N GLU A 106 9.06 10.83 2.36
CA GLU A 106 8.20 11.89 1.85
C GLU A 106 7.66 11.59 0.44
N GLN A 107 8.50 10.98 -0.42
CA GLN A 107 8.10 10.54 -1.76
C GLN A 107 7.16 9.35 -1.72
N CYS A 108 7.32 8.42 -0.77
CA CYS A 108 6.37 7.33 -0.56
C CYS A 108 4.96 7.88 -0.26
N PHE A 109 4.86 8.91 0.60
CA PHE A 109 3.59 9.57 0.89
C PHE A 109 2.98 10.27 -0.33
N GLU A 110 3.81 10.82 -1.23
CA GLU A 110 3.32 11.42 -2.49
C GLU A 110 2.78 10.38 -3.48
N VAL A 111 3.43 9.21 -3.59
CA VAL A 111 2.91 8.16 -4.48
C VAL A 111 1.61 7.56 -3.94
N MET A 112 1.47 7.49 -2.62
CA MET A 112 0.32 6.90 -1.93
C MET A 112 -0.73 7.95 -1.50
N GLN A 113 -0.98 8.96 -2.31
CA GLN A 113 -1.88 10.07 -1.96
C GLN A 113 -3.31 9.62 -1.64
N GLY A 114 -3.85 8.60 -2.31
CA GLY A 114 -5.20 8.09 -2.00
C GLY A 114 -5.28 7.51 -0.58
N THR A 115 -4.28 6.71 -0.22
CA THR A 115 -4.09 6.14 1.12
C THR A 115 -3.95 7.23 2.18
N HIS A 116 -3.11 8.22 1.97
CA HIS A 116 -2.82 9.29 2.96
C HIS A 116 -3.82 10.44 2.95
N ASN A 117 -4.93 10.30 2.22
CA ASN A 117 -6.00 11.28 2.18
C ASN A 117 -7.28 10.68 2.79
N ARG A 118 -8.31 10.40 1.97
CA ARG A 118 -9.63 9.98 2.45
C ARG A 118 -9.65 8.62 3.13
N LEU A 119 -8.64 7.77 2.89
CA LEU A 119 -8.60 6.39 3.40
C LEU A 119 -7.75 6.25 4.67
N LEU A 120 -6.98 7.28 5.04
CA LEU A 120 -5.97 7.18 6.09
C LEU A 120 -6.58 6.75 7.43
N LYS A 121 -7.67 7.40 7.83
CA LYS A 121 -8.40 7.08 9.05
C LYS A 121 -8.85 5.63 9.08
N PHE A 122 -9.47 5.17 7.99
CA PHE A 122 -9.95 3.80 7.85
C PHE A 122 -8.80 2.78 7.96
N PHE A 123 -7.64 3.08 7.36
CA PHE A 123 -6.47 2.20 7.48
C PHE A 123 -5.91 2.16 8.90
N LEU A 124 -5.77 3.30 9.56
CA LEU A 124 -5.26 3.36 10.93
C LEU A 124 -6.17 2.64 11.93
N GLU A 125 -7.49 2.75 11.77
CA GLU A 125 -8.48 2.03 12.59
C GLU A 125 -8.41 0.50 12.42
N GLY A 126 -7.88 0.03 11.28
CA GLY A 126 -7.66 -1.40 11.01
C GLY A 126 -6.37 -1.97 11.61
N LEU A 127 -5.48 -1.11 12.14
CA LEU A 127 -4.20 -1.54 12.70
C LEU A 127 -4.28 -1.77 14.22
N PRO A 128 -3.45 -2.67 14.77
CA PRO A 128 -3.18 -2.69 16.20
C PRO A 128 -2.72 -1.30 16.69
N PRO A 129 -3.10 -0.85 17.90
CA PRO A 129 -2.78 0.51 18.37
C PRO A 129 -1.29 0.87 18.29
N HIS A 130 -0.41 -0.08 18.59
CA HIS A 130 1.03 0.13 18.55
C HIS A 130 1.57 0.33 17.12
N ASP A 131 0.99 -0.33 16.12
CA ASP A 131 1.39 -0.17 14.72
C ASP A 131 0.81 1.12 14.13
N ALA A 132 -0.42 1.48 14.51
CA ALA A 132 -0.98 2.79 14.18
C ALA A 132 -0.08 3.93 14.69
N MET A 133 0.41 3.84 15.94
CA MET A 133 1.35 4.83 16.49
C MET A 133 2.67 4.89 15.72
N LYS A 134 3.27 3.74 15.37
CA LYS A 134 4.48 3.72 14.53
C LYS A 134 4.24 4.41 13.18
N TYR A 135 3.06 4.24 12.59
CA TYR A 135 2.71 4.89 11.33
C TYR A 135 2.59 6.41 11.49
N LEU A 136 1.99 6.88 12.59
CA LEU A 136 1.95 8.31 12.92
C LEU A 136 3.35 8.88 13.16
N ASP A 137 4.25 8.11 13.77
CA ASP A 137 5.67 8.48 13.92
C ASP A 137 6.39 8.60 12.57
N LEU A 138 5.97 7.86 11.53
CA LEU A 138 6.49 8.07 10.18
C LEU A 138 5.97 9.37 9.57
N ILE A 139 4.67 9.66 9.72
CA ILE A 139 4.10 10.93 9.23
C ILE A 139 4.78 12.13 9.88
N SER A 140 5.05 12.06 11.20
CA SER A 140 5.68 13.15 11.94
C SER A 140 7.15 13.41 11.57
N LYS A 141 7.80 12.52 10.81
CA LYS A 141 9.15 12.71 10.28
C LYS A 141 9.21 13.56 9.02
N CYS A 142 8.07 13.91 8.41
CA CYS A 142 8.04 14.82 7.27
C CYS A 142 8.65 16.18 7.62
N ARG A 143 9.51 16.72 6.75
CA ARG A 143 10.13 18.04 6.91
C ARG A 143 9.13 19.15 6.61
N ASP A 144 8.26 18.92 5.63
CA ASP A 144 7.17 19.82 5.29
C ASP A 144 6.07 19.72 6.36
N LYS A 145 6.05 20.71 7.25
CA LYS A 145 5.09 20.79 8.35
C LYS A 145 3.66 21.01 7.86
N GLU A 146 3.47 21.77 6.78
CA GLU A 146 2.12 22.04 6.25
C GLU A 146 1.54 20.76 5.66
N LYS A 147 2.35 20.01 4.91
CA LYS A 147 1.96 18.71 4.38
C LYS A 147 1.70 17.70 5.49
N MET A 148 2.56 17.63 6.50
CA MET A 148 2.37 16.77 7.68
C MET A 148 1.03 17.08 8.37
N GLU A 149 0.77 18.36 8.67
CA GLU A 149 -0.48 18.79 9.29
C GLU A 149 -1.69 18.46 8.43
N SER A 150 -1.58 18.66 7.11
CA SER A 150 -2.63 18.32 6.14
C SER A 150 -2.98 16.83 6.17
N ILE A 151 -1.98 15.94 6.25
CA ILE A 151 -2.17 14.48 6.37
C ILE A 151 -2.83 14.15 7.72
N LEU A 152 -2.31 14.68 8.83
CA LEU A 152 -2.86 14.42 10.16
C LEU A 152 -4.31 14.90 10.33
N GLN A 153 -4.68 16.01 9.70
CA GLN A 153 -6.07 16.49 9.69
C GLN A 153 -7.05 15.50 9.05
N LYS A 154 -6.60 14.58 8.20
CA LYS A 154 -7.45 13.55 7.58
C LYS A 154 -7.90 12.48 8.57
N ILE A 155 -7.25 12.38 9.72
CA ILE A 155 -7.56 11.42 10.78
C ILE A 155 -8.71 11.94 11.67
N VAL A 156 -8.73 13.25 11.89
CA VAL A 156 -9.68 13.92 12.82
C VAL A 156 -11.02 14.25 12.14
N LYS A 157 -11.00 14.47 10.82
CA LYS A 157 -12.19 14.73 10.01
C LYS A 157 -12.94 13.43 9.69
#